data_AF-A0A3S1NW88-F1
#
_entry.id   AF-A0A3S1NW88-F1
#
_cell.length_a   1.000
_cell.length_b   1.000
_cell.length_c   1.000
_cell.angle_alpha   90.00
_cell.angle_beta   90.00
_cell.angle_gamma   90.00
#
_symmetry.space_group_name_H-M   'P 1'
#
loop_
_entity.id
_entity.type
_entity.pdbx_description
1 polymer ?
#
loop_
_entity_poly.entity_id
_entity_poly.type
_entity_poly.pdbx_seq_one_letter_code
_entity_poly.pdbx_strand_id
1 'polypeptide(L)' 'TKPVLIGEIQANGQFQTVSKTPGLVMGDEWSDYLPDSKDLISDWRAPLSCGNFNVKTGKCGGKGTN' A
#
# COMPACT_ATOMS: atom_id res chain seq x y z
N THR A 1 0.89 -5.03 -9.42
CA THR A 1 1.81 -5.84 -8.58
C THR A 1 3.25 -5.53 -8.97
N LYS A 2 4.21 -5.63 -8.05
CA LYS A 2 5.64 -5.36 -8.27
C LYS A 2 6.51 -6.25 -7.35
N PRO A 3 7.77 -6.56 -7.70
CA PRO A 3 8.66 -7.26 -6.78
C PRO A 3 9.07 -6.33 -5.62
N VAL A 4 9.32 -6.89 -4.44
CA VAL A 4 9.94 -6.17 -3.31
C VAL A 4 11.39 -6.60 -3.20
N LEU A 5 12.27 -5.63 -3.04
CA LEU A 5 13.72 -5.81 -2.90
C LEU A 5 14.17 -5.20 -1.58
N ILE A 6 15.04 -5.90 -0.86
CA ILE A 6 15.79 -5.35 0.27
C ILE A 6 17.23 -5.18 -0.19
N GLY A 7 17.78 -3.98 -0.02
CA GLY A 7 19.12 -3.63 -0.46
C GLY A 7 19.99 -3.04 0.65
N GLU A 8 21.28 -3.38 0.62
CA GLU A 8 22.31 -2.81 1.47
C GLU A 8 23.09 -1.73 0.73
N ILE A 9 23.32 -0.59 1.39
CA ILE A 9 24.08 0.53 0.82
C ILE A 9 25.57 0.19 0.84
N GLN A 10 26.21 0.26 -0.32
CA GLN A 10 27.63 0.03 -0.51
C GLN A 10 28.44 1.31 -0.28
N ALA A 11 29.77 1.21 -0.15
CA ALA A 11 30.65 2.36 0.07
C ALA A 11 30.60 3.42 -1.05
N ASN A 12 30.19 3.03 -2.26
CA ASN A 12 29.99 3.93 -3.41
C ASN A 12 28.55 4.49 -3.51
N GLY A 13 27.71 4.27 -2.50
CA GLY A 13 26.33 4.75 -2.45
C GLY A 13 25.33 3.95 -3.29
N GLN A 14 25.74 2.86 -3.95
CA GLN A 14 24.84 1.98 -4.68
C GLN A 14 24.16 0.96 -3.74
N PHE A 15 23.01 0.43 -4.15
CA PHE A 15 22.33 -0.65 -3.44
C PHE A 15 22.76 -2.01 -3.99
N GLN A 16 23.21 -2.91 -3.12
CA GLN A 16 23.29 -4.34 -3.42
C GLN A 16 22.01 -5.01 -2.93
N THR A 17 21.28 -5.70 -3.82
CA THR A 17 20.10 -6.48 -3.41
C THR A 17 20.54 -7.70 -2.61
N VAL A 18 20.02 -7.85 -1.38
CA VAL A 18 20.29 -8.98 -0.49
C VAL A 18 19.09 -9.91 -0.31
N SER A 19 17.87 -9.43 -0.60
CA SER A 19 16.66 -10.26 -0.61
C SER A 19 15.66 -9.77 -1.65
N LYS A 20 14.87 -10.70 -2.18
CA LYS A 20 13.83 -10.47 -3.17
C LYS A 20 12.65 -11.40 -2.92
N THR A 21 11.43 -10.89 -3.11
CA THR A 21 10.22 -11.73 -3.04
C THR A 21 10.21 -12.78 -4.17
N PRO A 22 9.76 -14.04 -3.91
CA PRO A 22 9.70 -15.08 -4.94
C PRO A 22 8.86 -14.71 -6.18
N GLY A 23 7.90 -13.80 -6.00
CA GLY A 23 7.03 -13.30 -7.07
C GLY A 23 6.71 -11.82 -6.91
N LEU A 24 5.60 -11.41 -7.51
CA LEU A 24 5.09 -10.05 -7.45
C LEU A 24 4.15 -9.89 -6.27
N VAL A 25 4.27 -8.77 -5.57
CA VAL A 25 3.41 -8.38 -4.45
C VAL A 25 2.40 -7.35 -4.94
N MET A 26 1.14 -7.48 -4.51
CA MET A 26 0.12 -6.46 -4.76
C MET A 26 0.39 -5.25 -3.86
N GLY A 27 0.18 -4.05 -4.39
CA GLY A 27 0.23 -2.86 -3.54
C GLY A 27 -0.91 -2.94 -2.52
N ASP A 28 -0.60 -2.57 -1.30
CA ASP A 28 -1.57 -2.36 -0.23
C ASP A 28 -1.28 -1.00 0.37
N GLU A 29 -2.20 -0.06 0.13
CA GLU A 29 -2.01 1.35 0.47
C GLU A 29 -2.28 1.64 1.95
N TRP A 30 -2.99 0.75 2.65
CA TRP A 30 -3.44 0.95 4.02
C TRP A 30 -2.92 -0.15 4.95
N SER A 31 -2.90 0.13 6.25
CA SER A 31 -2.35 -0.82 7.23
C SER A 31 -3.47 -1.60 7.89
N ASP A 32 -3.42 -2.93 7.76
CA ASP A 32 -4.30 -3.85 8.48
C ASP A 32 -4.24 -3.74 10.02
N TYR A 33 -3.17 -3.13 10.54
CA TYR A 33 -2.88 -3.08 11.98
C TYR A 33 -3.29 -1.76 12.64
N LEU A 34 -3.44 -0.69 11.86
CA LEU A 34 -3.82 0.61 12.41
C LEU A 34 -5.34 0.75 12.47
N PRO A 35 -5.93 1.08 13.63
CA PRO A 35 -7.38 1.19 13.78
C PRO A 35 -8.05 2.12 12.76
N ASP A 36 -7.34 3.16 12.32
CA ASP A 36 -7.87 4.19 11.42
C ASP A 36 -7.81 3.81 9.93
N SER A 37 -7.02 2.80 9.56
CA SER A 37 -6.82 2.44 8.15
C SER A 37 -7.07 0.97 7.81
N LYS A 38 -7.19 0.07 8.80
CA LYS A 38 -7.44 -1.37 8.57
C LYS A 38 -8.70 -1.70 7.77
N ASP A 39 -9.65 -0.77 7.70
CA ASP A 39 -10.92 -0.94 6.98
C ASP A 39 -10.93 -0.16 5.65
N LEU A 40 -9.79 0.38 5.22
CA LEU A 40 -9.67 1.20 4.01
C LEU A 40 -9.06 0.40 2.86
N ILE A 41 -9.55 0.64 1.65
CA ILE A 41 -8.92 0.21 0.41
C ILE A 41 -8.74 1.41 -0.52
N SER A 42 -7.82 1.27 -1.47
CA SER A 42 -7.62 2.23 -2.56
C SER A 42 -8.03 1.58 -3.88
N ASP A 43 -8.98 2.18 -4.58
CA ASP A 43 -9.33 1.80 -5.95
C ASP A 43 -9.63 3.05 -6.79
N TRP A 44 -8.68 3.37 -7.67
CA TRP A 44 -8.74 4.53 -8.55
C TRP A 44 -9.48 4.25 -9.86
N ARG A 45 -10.03 3.05 -10.06
CA ARG A 45 -10.79 2.71 -11.27
C ARG A 45 -12.22 3.24 -11.15
N ALA A 46 -12.77 3.69 -12.27
CA ALA A 46 -14.19 4.02 -12.35
C ALA A 46 -15.05 2.75 -12.07
N PRO A 47 -16.16 2.87 -11.34
CA PRO A 47 -16.77 4.11 -10.83
C PRO A 47 -16.25 4.56 -9.46
N LEU A 48 -15.43 3.76 -8.77
CA LEU A 48 -15.09 3.98 -7.37
C LEU A 48 -14.16 5.19 -7.18
N SER A 49 -13.11 5.29 -7.99
CA SER A 49 -12.20 6.45 -8.07
C SER A 49 -11.83 7.05 -6.71
N CYS A 50 -11.50 6.21 -5.73
CA CYS A 50 -11.32 6.58 -4.34
C CYS A 50 -10.07 5.94 -3.73
N GLY A 51 -9.19 6.75 -3.14
CA GLY A 51 -7.98 6.27 -2.47
C GLY A 51 -8.18 5.76 -1.04
N ASN A 52 -9.27 6.13 -0.37
CA ASN A 52 -9.53 5.84 1.05
C ASN A 52 -10.98 5.34 1.27
N PHE A 53 -11.40 4.37 0.46
CA PHE A 53 -12.73 3.80 0.54
C PHE A 53 -12.84 2.89 1.76
N ASN A 54 -13.79 3.17 2.65
CA ASN A 54 -14.03 2.34 3.82
C ASN A 54 -14.97 1.18 3.46
N VAL A 55 -14.46 -0.05 3.52
CA VAL A 55 -15.23 -1.25 3.12
C VAL A 55 -16.37 -1.60 4.08
N LYS A 56 -16.33 -1.09 5.31
CA LYS A 56 -17.41 -1.28 6.29
C LYS A 56 -18.55 -0.30 6.11
N THR A 57 -18.25 0.95 5.76
CA THR A 57 -19.28 2.00 5.61
C THR A 57 -19.72 2.20 4.16
N GLY A 58 -18.95 1.71 3.20
CA GLY A 58 -19.20 1.90 1.78
C GLY A 58 -18.99 3.35 1.32
N LYS A 59 -18.19 4.14 2.03
CA LYS A 59 -17.98 5.57 1.75
C LYS A 59 -16.53 5.88 1.42
N CYS A 60 -16.32 6.76 0.46
CA CYS A 60 -15.04 7.41 0.21
C CYS A 60 -14.83 8.55 1.24
N GLY A 61 -13.60 8.73 1.72
CA GLY A 61 -13.26 9.80 2.68
C GLY A 61 -12.51 9.35 3.95
N GLY A 62 -12.26 8.05 4.14
CA GLY A 62 -11.60 7.54 5.34
C GLY A 62 -12.24 8.04 6.65
N LYS A 63 -11.49 8.03 7.75
CA LYS A 63 -11.89 8.64 9.03
C LYS A 63 -11.69 10.17 9.03
N GLY A 64 -11.61 10.80 7.85
CA GLY A 64 -11.56 12.24 7.68
C GLY A 64 -12.97 12.81 7.84
N THR A 65 -13.17 13.57 8.92
CA THR A 65 -14.38 14.36 9.13
C THR A 65 -14.58 15.32 7.94
N ASN A 66 -15.73 15.23 7.27
CA ASN A 66 -16.30 16.36 6.55
C ASN A 66 -16.92 17.34 7.57
#